data_AF-A0A8T4FZM1-F1
#
_entry.id   AF-A0A8T4FZM1-F1
#
_cell.length_a   1.000
_cell.length_b   1.000
_cell.length_c   1.000
_cell.angle_alpha   90.00
_cell.angle_beta   90.00
_cell.angle_gamma   90.00
#
_symmetry.space_group_name_H-M   'P 1'
#
loop_
_entity.id
_entity.type
_entity.pdbx_description
1 polymer ?
#
loop_
_entity_poly.entity_id
_entity_poly.type
_entity_poly.pdbx_seq_one_letter_code
_entity_poly.pdbx_strand_id
1 'polypeptide(L)'
;MSNVEERINQIIQVLKEQVVQDTIVPRNIRRAAEEAIEHLMDRSKEPAVRAADAIAILEEISEDPNMPLHTRTIIWEVLGALEQIQ
;
A
#
# COMPACT_ATOMS: atom_id res chain seq x y z
N MET A 1 12.36 19.26 -1.93
CA MET A 1 11.75 18.09 -1.28
C MET A 1 11.91 16.93 -2.26
N SER A 2 12.36 15.76 -1.82
CA SER A 2 12.65 14.66 -2.75
C SER A 2 11.34 14.14 -3.33
N ASN A 3 11.25 14.07 -4.66
CA ASN A 3 10.10 13.57 -5.41
C ASN A 3 9.59 12.21 -4.86
N VAL A 4 10.51 11.39 -4.36
CA VAL A 4 10.23 10.07 -3.77
C VAL A 4 9.37 10.14 -2.51
N GLU A 5 9.68 11.02 -1.56
CA GLU A 5 8.90 11.13 -0.31
C GLU A 5 7.49 11.66 -0.58
N GLU A 6 7.34 12.57 -1.55
CA GLU A 6 6.02 13.04 -1.98
C GLU A 6 5.19 11.89 -2.59
N ARG A 7 5.80 11.05 -3.43
CA ARG A 7 5.17 9.85 -3.98
C ARG A 7 4.77 8.85 -2.88
N ILE A 8 5.65 8.56 -1.92
CA ILE A 8 5.34 7.68 -0.79
C ILE A 8 4.14 8.23 -0.01
N ASN A 9 4.12 9.53 0.28
CA ASN A 9 3.00 10.16 0.99
C ASN A 9 1.69 10.06 0.19
N GLN A 10 1.72 10.23 -1.13
CA GLN A 10 0.54 10.03 -1.99
C GLN A 10 0.02 8.59 -1.90
N ILE A 11 0.91 7.60 -1.99
CA ILE A 11 0.56 6.18 -1.87
C ILE A 11 -0.08 5.89 -0.51
N ILE A 12 0.49 6.41 0.58
CA ILE A 12 -0.07 6.27 1.93
C ILE A 12 -1.48 6.86 2.00
N GLN A 13 -1.73 8.03 1.42
CA GLN A 13 -3.06 8.63 1.42
C GLN A 13 -4.08 7.77 0.67
N VAL A 14 -3.71 7.26 -0.52
CA VAL A 14 -4.57 6.36 -1.30
C VAL A 14 -4.93 5.11 -0.50
N LEU A 15 -3.96 4.44 0.10
CA LEU A 15 -4.22 3.25 0.94
C LEU A 15 -5.11 3.60 2.14
N LYS A 16 -4.88 4.73 2.83
CA LYS A 16 -5.70 5.14 3.97
C LYS A 16 -7.15 5.41 3.58
N GLU A 17 -7.37 6.23 2.58
CA GLU A 17 -8.70 6.72 2.23
C GLU A 17 -9.52 5.68 1.46
N GLN A 18 -8.88 4.94 0.56
CA GLN A 18 -9.59 4.05 -0.38
C GLN A 18 -9.64 2.60 0.08
N VAL A 19 -8.79 2.19 1.02
CA VAL A 19 -8.74 0.80 1.51
C VAL A 19 -9.03 0.73 3.00
N VAL A 20 -8.24 1.42 3.83
CA VAL A 20 -8.35 1.32 5.29
C VAL A 20 -9.64 1.92 5.83
N GLN A 21 -10.12 3.04 5.28
CA GLN A 21 -11.38 3.66 5.71
C GLN A 21 -12.62 3.03 5.08
N ASP A 22 -12.47 2.17 4.07
CA ASP A 22 -13.60 1.54 3.41
C ASP A 22 -14.16 0.38 4.25
N THR A 23 -15.35 0.60 4.81
CA THR A 23 -16.07 -0.40 5.63
C THR A 23 -16.52 -1.63 4.86
N ILE A 24 -16.62 -1.54 3.53
CA ILE A 24 -17.00 -2.66 2.64
C ILE A 24 -15.82 -3.63 2.46
N VAL A 25 -14.59 -3.15 2.61
CA VAL A 25 -13.38 -3.99 2.49
C VAL A 25 -13.29 -4.98 3.67
N PRO A 26 -12.98 -6.26 3.44
CA PRO A 26 -12.73 -7.21 4.51
C PRO A 26 -11.65 -6.76 5.50
N ARG A 27 -11.83 -7.11 6.79
CA ARG A 27 -10.94 -6.64 7.87
C ARG A 27 -9.48 -7.05 7.68
N ASN A 28 -9.22 -8.24 7.13
CA ASN A 28 -7.86 -8.72 6.88
C ASN A 28 -7.15 -7.87 5.82
N ILE A 29 -7.82 -7.50 4.74
CA ILE A 29 -7.27 -6.64 3.68
C ILE A 29 -6.97 -5.24 4.23
N ARG A 30 -7.87 -4.67 5.02
CA ARG A 30 -7.62 -3.39 5.69
C ARG A 30 -6.39 -3.43 6.60
N ARG A 31 -6.23 -4.50 7.38
CA ARG A 31 -5.07 -4.66 8.28
C ARG A 31 -3.76 -4.78 7.52
N ALA A 32 -3.74 -5.51 6.41
CA ALA A 32 -2.55 -5.59 5.57
C ALA A 32 -2.19 -4.24 4.93
N ALA A 33 -3.19 -3.47 4.51
CA ALA A 33 -2.96 -2.10 4.03
C ALA A 33 -2.41 -1.18 5.14
N GLU A 34 -2.91 -1.29 6.38
CA GLU A 34 -2.36 -0.59 7.55
C GLU A 34 -0.90 -0.98 7.81
N GLU A 35 -0.57 -2.27 7.75
CA GLU A 35 0.79 -2.78 7.92
C GLU A 35 1.73 -2.24 6.83
N ALA A 36 1.32 -2.29 5.56
CA ALA A 36 2.09 -1.72 4.45
C ALA A 36 2.34 -0.21 4.66
N ILE A 37 1.36 0.54 5.16
CA ILE A 37 1.52 1.96 5.52
C ILE A 37 2.58 2.14 6.63
N GLU A 38 2.58 1.30 7.65
CA GLU A 38 3.58 1.37 8.74
C GLU A 38 5.00 1.20 8.19
N HIS A 39 5.22 0.24 7.28
CA HIS A 39 6.50 0.06 6.59
C HIS A 39 6.89 1.29 5.75
N LEU A 40 5.96 1.88 5.01
CA LEU A 40 6.20 3.10 4.22
C LEU A 40 6.56 4.32 5.08
N MET A 41 6.06 4.37 6.31
CA MET A 41 6.33 5.44 7.27
C MET A 41 7.64 5.27 8.05
N ASP A 42 8.30 4.12 7.99
CA ASP A 42 9.53 3.83 8.72
C ASP A 42 10.75 4.58 8.14
N ARG A 43 10.91 5.84 8.54
CA ARG A 43 12.01 6.71 8.10
C ARG A 43 13.39 6.25 8.55
N SER A 44 13.51 5.17 9.33
CA SER A 44 14.81 4.57 9.64
C SER A 44 15.38 3.77 8.47
N LYS A 45 14.54 3.39 7.49
CA LYS A 45 14.88 2.62 6.30
C LYS A 45 14.95 3.49 5.05
N GLU A 46 15.75 3.06 4.08
CA GLU A 46 15.78 3.69 2.75
C GLU A 46 14.42 3.57 2.03
N PRO A 47 14.02 4.55 1.20
CA PRO A 47 12.76 4.51 0.47
C PRO A 47 12.51 3.22 -0.30
N ALA A 48 13.54 2.68 -0.97
CA ALA A 48 13.44 1.45 -1.74
C ALA A 48 13.12 0.23 -0.86
N VAL A 49 13.77 0.12 0.31
CA VAL A 49 13.53 -0.97 1.27
C VAL A 49 12.11 -0.91 1.83
N ARG A 50 11.62 0.30 2.15
CA ARG A 50 10.24 0.49 2.59
C ARG A 50 9.23 0.10 1.51
N ALA A 51 9.51 0.45 0.25
CA ALA A 51 8.66 0.10 -0.88
C ALA A 51 8.62 -1.42 -1.08
N ALA A 52 9.76 -2.09 -1.02
CA ALA A 52 9.86 -3.55 -1.12
C ALA A 52 9.07 -4.28 -0.02
N ASP A 53 9.21 -3.84 1.24
CA ASP A 53 8.45 -4.41 2.36
C ASP A 53 6.93 -4.24 2.13
N ALA A 54 6.49 -3.06 1.68
CA ALA A 54 5.08 -2.78 1.40
C ALA A 54 4.56 -3.58 0.19
N ILE A 55 5.35 -3.73 -0.87
CA ILE A 55 5.00 -4.55 -2.05
C ILE A 55 4.72 -5.99 -1.60
N ALA A 56 5.61 -6.60 -0.82
CA ALA A 56 5.45 -7.99 -0.38
C ALA A 56 4.12 -8.22 0.36
N ILE A 57 3.74 -7.30 1.25
CA ILE A 57 2.47 -7.37 1.98
C ILE A 57 1.27 -7.22 1.03
N LEU A 58 1.34 -6.25 0.12
CA LEU A 58 0.23 -5.92 -0.79
C LEU A 58 0.05 -6.99 -1.88
N GLU A 59 1.12 -7.64 -2.33
CA GLU A 59 1.07 -8.78 -3.25
C GLU A 59 0.38 -9.97 -2.61
N GLU A 60 0.70 -10.30 -1.36
CA GLU A 60 0.07 -11.42 -0.64
C GLU A 60 -1.46 -11.23 -0.55
N ILE A 61 -1.92 -10.03 -0.18
CA ILE A 61 -3.36 -9.76 -0.09
C ILE A 61 -4.03 -9.61 -1.45
N SER A 62 -3.29 -9.33 -2.52
CA SER A 62 -3.86 -9.20 -3.86
C SER A 62 -4.45 -10.53 -4.37
N GLU A 63 -3.98 -11.65 -3.82
CA GLU A 63 -4.47 -13.00 -4.10
C GLU A 63 -5.72 -13.38 -3.27
N ASP A 64 -6.20 -12.51 -2.38
CA ASP A 64 -7.39 -12.80 -1.55
C ASP A 64 -8.65 -12.93 -2.44
N PRO A 65 -9.38 -14.07 -2.36
CA PRO A 65 -10.58 -14.28 -3.17
C PRO A 65 -11.77 -13.40 -2.74
N ASN A 66 -11.77 -12.87 -1.52
CA ASN A 66 -12.80 -12.00 -0.98
C ASN A 66 -12.52 -10.50 -1.24
N MET A 67 -11.41 -10.17 -1.92
CA MET A 67 -11.08 -8.79 -2.23
C MET A 67 -12.11 -8.17 -3.20
N PRO A 68 -12.75 -7.04 -2.84
CA PRO A 68 -13.63 -6.31 -3.74
C PRO A 68 -12.91 -5.85 -5.01
N LEU A 69 -13.62 -5.79 -6.14
CA LEU A 69 -13.04 -5.44 -7.44
C LEU A 69 -12.38 -4.04 -7.42
N HIS A 70 -13.03 -3.04 -6.81
CA HIS A 70 -12.48 -1.69 -6.75
C HIS A 70 -11.19 -1.66 -5.93
N THR A 71 -11.16 -2.36 -4.79
CA THR A 71 -9.96 -2.52 -3.96
C THR A 71 -8.83 -3.17 -4.74
N ARG A 72 -9.12 -4.21 -5.53
CA ARG A 72 -8.12 -4.89 -6.36
C ARG A 72 -7.45 -3.94 -7.35
N THR A 73 -8.24 -3.09 -8.02
CA THR A 73 -7.69 -2.07 -8.93
C THR A 73 -6.79 -1.08 -8.19
N ILE A 74 -7.21 -0.61 -7.02
CA ILE A 74 -6.40 0.32 -6.19
C ILE A 74 -5.08 -0.34 -5.78
N ILE A 75 -5.11 -1.58 -5.31
CA ILE A 75 -3.91 -2.32 -4.91
C ILE A 75 -2.96 -2.50 -6.11
N TRP A 76 -3.48 -2.84 -7.29
CA TRP A 76 -2.68 -2.95 -8.50
C TRP A 76 -2.01 -1.63 -8.89
N GLU A 77 -2.72 -0.51 -8.81
CA GLU A 77 -2.15 0.82 -9.07
C GLU A 77 -1.07 1.18 -8.05
N VAL A 78 -1.30 0.88 -6.77
CA VAL A 78 -0.35 1.13 -5.69
C VAL A 78 0.93 0.30 -5.87
N LEU A 79 0.81 -0.99 -6.20
CA LEU A 79 1.95 -1.87 -6.48
C LEU A 79 2.80 -1.30 -7.63
N GLY A 80 2.17 -0.90 -8.74
CA GLY A 80 2.88 -0.28 -9.85
C GLY A 80 3.57 1.05 -9.49
N ALA A 81 3.00 1.82 -8.55
CA ALA A 81 3.61 3.05 -8.07
C ALA A 81 4.79 2.78 -7.11
N LEU A 82 4.70 1.76 -6.26
CA LEU A 82 5.75 1.33 -5.35
C LEU A 82 6.95 0.74 -6.11
N GLU A 83 6.71 -0.02 -7.18
CA GLU A 83 7.76 -0.57 -8.06
C GLU A 83 8.62 0.52 -8.73
N GLN A 84 8.09 1.73 -8.88
CA GLN A 84 8.88 2.86 -9.40
C GLN A 84 9.78 3.52 -8.33
N ILE A 85 9.60 3.15 -7.06
CA ILE A 85 10.34 3.69 -5.90
C ILE A 85 11.39 2.69 -5.42
N GLN A 86 11.07 1.39 -5.49
CA GLN A 86 11.97 0.26 -5.23
C GLN A 86 13.22 0.33 -6.12
#